data_AF-A0A7C4Z7A1-F1
#
_entry.id   AF-A0A7C4Z7A1-F1
#
_cell.length_a   1.000
_cell.length_b   1.000
_cell.length_c   1.000
_cell.angle_alpha   90.00
_cell.angle_beta   90.00
_cell.angle_gamma   90.00
#
_symmetry.space_group_name_H-M   'P 1'
#
loop_
_entity.id
_entity.type
_entity.pdbx_description
1 polymer ?
#
loop_
_entity_poly.entity_id
_entity_poly.type
_entity_poly.pdbx_seq_one_letter_code
_entity_poly.pdbx_strand_id
1 'polypeptide(L)'
;MSRQMLVALLAIVLLIAVVFIFALNSSPKPEPMTKLGEIKIELYPDKAPETVKNFLQYVEDKHYDGTIFHRVIPDFMIQGGGYKTDLTEKRTRSPIRNEAMNGLHNERGTIAMARTPDPHSATAQFFINVEDNTMKLDPAFSDGHGYAVFGKVIEGMNVVDRIRASPTFSKSQIFQNLPVQDVIIKSARRDTSVPDGAAPVVILEIEQAPRKRS
;
A
#
# COMPACT_ATOMS: atom_id res chain seq x y z
N MET A 1 49.85 17.22 -41.75
CA MET A 1 49.17 16.02 -41.25
C MET A 1 49.03 15.04 -42.40
N SER A 2 49.48 13.78 -42.27
CA SER A 2 49.45 12.84 -43.39
C SER A 2 48.00 12.45 -43.73
N ARG A 3 47.74 12.08 -44.99
CA ARG A 3 46.41 11.60 -45.44
C ARG A 3 45.92 10.42 -44.58
N GLN A 4 46.85 9.59 -44.09
CA GLN A 4 46.56 8.50 -43.16
C GLN A 4 46.14 8.99 -41.76
N MET A 5 46.76 10.05 -41.24
CA MET A 5 46.33 10.66 -39.96
C MET A 5 44.94 11.27 -40.04
N LEU A 6 44.58 11.91 -41.16
CA LEU A 6 43.25 12.51 -41.33
C LEU A 6 42.14 11.46 -41.38
N VAL A 7 42.38 10.34 -42.07
CA VAL A 7 41.44 9.20 -42.14
C VAL A 7 41.27 8.53 -40.78
N ALA A 8 42.36 8.35 -40.02
CA ALA A 8 42.31 7.79 -38.67
C ALA A 8 41.50 8.67 -37.70
N LEU A 9 41.67 10.00 -37.77
CA LEU A 9 40.94 10.94 -36.93
C LEU A 9 39.42 10.92 -37.22
N LEU A 10 39.04 10.89 -38.49
CA LEU A 10 37.64 10.79 -38.92
C LEU A 10 37.00 9.47 -38.47
N ALA A 11 37.73 8.36 -38.54
CA ALA A 11 37.23 7.06 -38.07
C ALA A 11 36.98 7.06 -36.55
N ILE A 12 37.85 7.70 -35.76
CA ILE A 12 37.69 7.82 -34.31
C ILE A 12 36.48 8.70 -33.96
N VAL A 13 36.32 9.84 -34.63
CA VAL A 13 35.16 10.73 -34.42
C VAL A 13 33.85 10.01 -34.77
N LEU A 14 33.83 9.23 -35.84
CA LEU A 14 32.67 8.44 -36.24
C LEU A 14 32.36 7.35 -35.19
N LEU A 15 33.38 6.66 -34.68
CA LEU A 15 33.22 5.64 -33.64
C LEU A 15 32.66 6.25 -32.34
N ILE A 16 33.17 7.40 -31.91
CA ILE A 16 32.67 8.11 -30.73
C ILE A 16 31.22 8.53 -30.93
N ALA A 17 30.87 9.06 -32.10
CA ALA A 17 29.49 9.45 -32.42
C ALA A 17 28.54 8.25 -32.38
N VAL A 18 28.94 7.08 -32.90
CA VAL A 18 28.14 5.85 -32.86
C VAL A 18 27.93 5.37 -31.42
N VAL A 19 28.97 5.38 -30.58
CA VAL A 19 28.86 5.02 -29.15
C VAL A 19 27.95 6.00 -28.41
N PHE A 20 28.02 7.29 -28.71
CA PHE A 20 27.16 8.32 -28.11
C PHE A 20 25.68 8.14 -28.52
N ILE A 21 25.40 7.83 -29.78
CA ILE A 21 24.04 7.56 -30.27
C ILE A 21 23.46 6.30 -29.62
N PHE A 22 24.28 5.25 -29.43
CA PHE A 22 23.86 4.05 -28.71
C PHE A 22 23.55 4.33 -27.24
N ALA A 23 24.36 5.14 -26.56
CA ALA A 23 24.13 5.54 -25.18
C ALA A 23 22.88 6.43 -25.01
N LEU A 24 22.60 7.30 -25.98
CA LEU A 24 21.39 8.13 -25.99
C LEU A 24 20.12 7.31 -26.27
N ASN A 25 20.22 6.22 -27.05
CA ASN A 25 19.09 5.36 -27.41
C ASN A 25 18.85 4.20 -26.42
N SER A 26 19.69 4.01 -25.40
CA SER A 26 19.38 3.04 -24.36
C SER A 26 18.32 3.60 -23.42
N SER A 27 17.04 3.34 -23.71
CA SER A 27 15.97 3.57 -22.74
C SER A 27 16.25 2.72 -21.49
N PRO A 28 16.17 3.27 -20.27
CA PRO A 28 16.30 2.46 -19.07
C PRO A 28 15.24 1.35 -19.12
N LYS A 29 15.67 0.09 -18.98
CA LYS A 29 14.73 -1.04 -18.89
C LYS A 29 13.79 -0.76 -17.71
N PRO A 30 12.46 -0.94 -17.85
CA PRO A 30 11.57 -0.85 -16.72
C PRO A 30 12.06 -1.83 -15.65
N GLU A 31 12.43 -1.31 -14.49
CA GLU A 31 12.86 -2.14 -13.38
C GLU A 31 11.69 -3.11 -13.02
N PRO A 32 11.99 -4.40 -12.78
CA PRO A 32 10.97 -5.44 -12.72
C PRO A 32 10.07 -5.32 -11.48
N MET A 33 8.77 -5.54 -11.68
CA MET A 33 7.81 -5.75 -10.58
C MET A 33 8.17 -7.02 -9.81
N THR A 34 8.21 -6.94 -8.49
CA THR A 34 8.55 -8.06 -7.60
C THR A 34 7.35 -8.47 -6.78
N LYS A 35 6.95 -9.75 -6.85
CA LYS A 35 5.88 -10.30 -6.00
C LYS A 35 6.33 -10.33 -4.53
N LEU A 36 5.59 -9.67 -3.64
CA LEU A 36 5.86 -9.70 -2.20
C LEU A 36 5.15 -10.86 -1.49
N GLY A 37 3.94 -11.20 -1.91
CA GLY A 37 3.16 -12.31 -1.38
C GLY A 37 1.69 -11.98 -1.20
N GLU A 38 0.96 -12.83 -0.50
CA GLU A 38 -0.44 -12.60 -0.14
C GLU A 38 -0.58 -12.30 1.35
N ILE A 39 -1.56 -11.47 1.70
CA ILE A 39 -2.01 -11.22 3.07
C ILE A 39 -3.46 -11.67 3.15
N LYS A 40 -3.75 -12.66 4.00
CA LYS A 40 -5.12 -13.11 4.27
C LYS A 40 -5.64 -12.51 5.56
N ILE A 41 -6.82 -11.92 5.49
CA ILE A 41 -7.44 -11.16 6.56
C ILE A 41 -8.80 -11.77 6.85
N GLU A 42 -9.00 -12.25 8.07
CA GLU A 42 -10.32 -12.61 8.59
C GLU A 42 -11.03 -11.35 9.11
N LEU A 43 -12.30 -11.17 8.75
CA LEU A 43 -13.12 -10.01 9.11
C LEU A 43 -14.14 -10.38 10.19
N TYR A 44 -14.52 -9.39 11.02
CA TYR A 44 -15.39 -9.58 12.19
C TYR A 44 -16.75 -8.88 12.02
N PRO A 45 -17.67 -9.41 11.20
CA PRO A 45 -18.96 -8.77 10.92
C PRO A 45 -19.90 -8.73 12.14
N ASP A 46 -19.67 -9.55 13.15
CA ASP A 46 -20.39 -9.55 14.43
C ASP A 46 -19.97 -8.38 15.34
N LYS A 47 -18.72 -7.91 15.20
CA LYS A 47 -18.15 -6.80 15.99
C LYS A 47 -18.20 -5.47 15.26
N ALA A 48 -18.04 -5.46 13.94
CA ALA A 48 -17.96 -4.25 13.12
C ALA A 48 -18.79 -4.39 11.83
N PRO A 49 -20.13 -4.58 11.93
CA PRO A 49 -20.99 -4.89 10.80
C PRO A 49 -20.96 -3.81 9.70
N GLU A 50 -21.02 -2.52 10.05
CA GLU A 50 -21.01 -1.44 9.06
C GLU A 50 -19.63 -1.33 8.37
N THR A 51 -18.57 -1.50 9.14
CA THR A 51 -17.18 -1.43 8.67
C THR A 51 -16.84 -2.59 7.75
N VAL A 52 -17.17 -3.83 8.15
CA VAL A 52 -16.94 -5.02 7.33
C VAL A 52 -17.75 -4.95 6.04
N LYS A 53 -19.01 -4.53 6.10
CA LYS A 53 -19.84 -4.33 4.90
C LYS A 53 -19.21 -3.31 3.96
N ASN A 54 -18.75 -2.17 4.49
CA ASN A 54 -18.08 -1.13 3.71
C ASN A 54 -16.80 -1.64 3.04
N PHE A 55 -15.91 -2.28 3.80
CA PHE A 55 -14.65 -2.82 3.30
C PHE A 55 -14.88 -3.88 2.21
N LEU A 56 -15.77 -4.85 2.47
CA LEU A 56 -16.10 -5.91 1.51
C LEU A 56 -16.72 -5.36 0.23
N GLN A 57 -17.49 -4.27 0.31
CA GLN A 57 -18.04 -3.65 -0.88
C GLN A 57 -16.93 -2.93 -1.69
N TYR A 58 -15.91 -2.35 -1.07
CA TYR A 58 -14.74 -1.84 -1.82
C TYR A 58 -13.92 -2.97 -2.46
N VAL A 59 -13.83 -4.13 -1.81
CA VAL A 59 -13.21 -5.34 -2.39
C VAL A 59 -13.99 -5.83 -3.62
N GLU A 60 -15.32 -5.88 -3.54
CA GLU A 60 -16.19 -6.31 -4.65
C GLU A 60 -16.06 -5.37 -5.86
N ASP A 61 -16.07 -4.06 -5.61
CA ASP A 61 -15.93 -3.02 -6.64
C ASP A 61 -14.50 -2.90 -7.20
N LYS A 62 -13.55 -3.75 -6.78
CA LYS A 62 -12.13 -3.68 -7.18
C LYS A 62 -11.51 -2.32 -6.88
N HIS A 63 -11.97 -1.65 -5.82
CA HIS A 63 -11.46 -0.35 -5.43
C HIS A 63 -10.01 -0.43 -4.95
N TYR A 64 -9.60 -1.52 -4.31
CA TYR A 64 -8.22 -1.66 -3.81
C TYR A 64 -7.22 -2.06 -4.89
N ASP A 65 -7.68 -2.56 -6.03
CA ASP A 65 -6.81 -2.96 -7.13
C ASP A 65 -6.02 -1.76 -7.67
N GLY A 66 -4.70 -1.91 -7.71
CA GLY A 66 -3.73 -0.88 -8.10
C GLY A 66 -3.55 0.25 -7.09
N THR A 67 -4.11 0.13 -5.88
CA THR A 67 -3.80 1.07 -4.79
C THR A 67 -2.48 0.73 -4.12
N ILE A 68 -1.91 1.68 -3.38
CA ILE A 68 -0.65 1.50 -2.68
C ILE A 68 -0.80 1.60 -1.16
N PHE A 69 0.13 0.99 -0.44
CA PHE A 69 0.47 1.39 0.93
C PHE A 69 1.27 2.69 0.86
N HIS A 70 0.58 3.81 1.09
CA HIS A 70 1.12 5.15 0.91
C HIS A 70 1.76 5.73 2.18
N ARG A 71 1.67 5.02 3.30
CA ARG A 71 2.28 5.42 4.57
C ARG A 71 2.68 4.19 5.36
N VAL A 72 3.96 4.07 5.67
CA VAL A 72 4.56 2.92 6.36
C VAL A 72 5.42 3.42 7.51
N ILE A 73 5.11 2.99 8.74
CA ILE A 73 5.88 3.37 9.93
C ILE A 73 6.29 2.07 10.65
N PRO A 74 7.60 1.74 10.71
CA PRO A 74 8.09 0.41 11.12
C PRO A 74 7.54 -0.12 12.45
N ASP A 75 7.43 0.76 13.44
CA ASP A 75 7.04 0.44 14.82
C ASP A 75 5.60 0.88 15.14
N PHE A 76 4.75 0.99 14.12
CA PHE A 76 3.38 1.45 14.28
C PHE A 76 2.40 0.73 13.36
N MET A 77 2.35 1.09 12.07
CA MET A 77 1.38 0.51 11.12
C MET A 77 1.78 0.70 9.66
N ILE A 78 1.11 -0.03 8.78
CA ILE A 78 1.12 0.18 7.33
C ILE A 78 -0.27 0.58 6.85
N GLN A 79 -0.40 1.73 6.18
CA GLN A 79 -1.68 2.30 5.75
C GLN A 79 -1.78 2.35 4.22
N GLY A 80 -2.93 1.95 3.69
CA GLY A 80 -3.17 1.80 2.25
C GLY A 80 -4.62 1.99 1.82
N GLY A 81 -4.90 1.65 0.56
CA GLY A 81 -6.26 1.57 0.03
C GLY A 81 -6.88 2.89 -0.44
N GLY A 82 -6.13 4.00 -0.49
CA GLY A 82 -6.65 5.32 -0.89
C GLY A 82 -6.04 5.89 -2.17
N TYR A 83 -4.78 5.56 -2.49
CA TYR A 83 -4.02 6.23 -3.54
C TYR A 83 -3.49 5.25 -4.57
N LYS A 84 -3.39 5.70 -5.82
CA LYS A 84 -2.69 5.01 -6.92
C LYS A 84 -1.17 5.28 -6.85
N THR A 85 -0.40 4.61 -7.69
CA THR A 85 1.08 4.80 -7.80
C THR A 85 1.47 6.24 -8.16
N ASP A 86 0.61 6.95 -8.89
CA ASP A 86 0.78 8.37 -9.23
C ASP A 86 0.38 9.33 -8.09
N LEU A 87 0.03 8.79 -6.92
CA LEU A 87 -0.45 9.51 -5.74
C LEU A 87 -1.79 10.23 -5.94
N THR A 88 -2.55 9.89 -6.98
CA THR A 88 -3.94 10.34 -7.13
C THR A 88 -4.83 9.54 -6.19
N GLU A 89 -5.62 10.24 -5.38
CA GLU A 89 -6.63 9.62 -4.52
C GLU A 89 -7.74 8.98 -5.37
N LYS A 90 -8.14 7.74 -5.05
CA LYS A 90 -9.30 7.10 -5.68
C LYS A 90 -10.56 7.66 -5.03
N ARG A 91 -11.55 8.02 -5.86
CA ARG A 91 -12.85 8.49 -5.39
C ARG A 91 -13.50 7.45 -4.47
N THR A 92 -13.95 7.89 -3.31
CA THR A 92 -14.61 7.07 -2.29
C THR A 92 -16.12 7.31 -2.27
N ARG A 93 -16.81 6.46 -1.50
CA ARG A 93 -18.21 6.61 -1.12
C ARG A 93 -18.35 7.52 0.10
N SER A 94 -19.59 7.77 0.50
CA SER A 94 -19.89 8.42 1.78
C SER A 94 -19.20 7.71 2.94
N PRO A 95 -18.77 8.46 3.97
CA PRO A 95 -18.10 7.87 5.11
C PRO A 95 -19.08 7.06 5.97
N ILE A 96 -18.51 6.18 6.81
CA ILE A 96 -19.25 5.31 7.72
C ILE A 96 -19.14 5.79 9.17
N ARG A 97 -20.07 5.32 10.02
CA ARG A 97 -19.97 5.55 11.46
C ARG A 97 -18.77 4.81 12.04
N ASN A 98 -18.25 5.34 13.14
CA ASN A 98 -17.11 4.74 13.82
C ASN A 98 -17.61 3.61 14.73
N GLU A 99 -17.09 2.40 14.52
CA GLU A 99 -17.39 1.21 15.32
C GLU A 99 -16.27 0.85 16.31
N ALA A 100 -15.35 1.76 16.64
CA ALA A 100 -14.21 1.49 17.54
C ALA A 100 -14.59 1.11 18.98
N MET A 101 -15.85 1.35 19.40
CA MET A 101 -16.37 0.91 20.71
C MET A 101 -16.94 -0.53 20.65
N ASN A 102 -16.34 -1.42 19.85
CA ASN A 102 -16.78 -2.80 19.66
C ASN A 102 -16.05 -3.84 20.53
N GLY A 103 -15.12 -3.39 21.38
CA GLY A 103 -14.31 -4.23 22.26
C GLY A 103 -13.11 -4.89 21.60
N LEU A 104 -12.79 -4.54 20.35
CA LEU A 104 -11.56 -4.95 19.68
C LEU A 104 -10.46 -3.90 19.91
N HIS A 105 -9.21 -4.37 19.99
CA HIS A 105 -8.05 -3.56 20.32
C HIS A 105 -7.07 -3.48 19.14
N ASN A 106 -6.38 -2.34 18.99
CA ASN A 106 -5.38 -2.13 17.93
C ASN A 106 -4.06 -2.86 18.23
N GLU A 107 -4.13 -4.18 18.34
CA GLU A 107 -3.00 -5.09 18.57
C GLU A 107 -2.30 -5.46 17.26
N ARG A 108 -1.07 -5.97 17.35
CA ARG A 108 -0.31 -6.45 16.19
C ARG A 108 -1.13 -7.44 15.35
N GLY A 109 -1.13 -7.21 14.04
CA GLY A 109 -1.83 -8.01 13.03
C GLY A 109 -3.30 -7.65 12.84
N THR A 110 -3.88 -6.78 13.66
CA THR A 110 -5.26 -6.30 13.43
C THR A 110 -5.32 -5.31 12.26
N ILE A 111 -6.45 -5.30 11.57
CA ILE A 111 -6.77 -4.29 10.54
C ILE A 111 -7.84 -3.33 11.08
N ALA A 112 -7.64 -2.04 10.85
CA ALA A 112 -8.54 -0.98 11.29
C ALA A 112 -8.74 0.10 10.22
N MET A 113 -9.86 0.81 10.31
CA MET A 113 -10.17 1.89 9.36
C MET A 113 -9.38 3.16 9.68
N ALA A 114 -8.75 3.74 8.66
CA ALA A 114 -8.19 5.07 8.76
C ALA A 114 -9.31 6.12 8.64
N ARG A 115 -9.14 7.26 9.30
CA ARG A 115 -10.07 8.39 9.28
C ARG A 115 -9.34 9.72 9.43
N THR A 116 -10.07 10.80 9.19
CA THR A 116 -9.65 12.17 9.51
C THR A 116 -9.95 12.48 10.99
N PRO A 117 -9.71 13.72 11.49
CA PRO A 117 -10.09 14.09 12.86
C PRO A 117 -11.58 13.89 13.18
N ASP A 118 -12.47 13.99 12.18
CA ASP A 118 -13.87 13.62 12.37
C ASP A 118 -13.98 12.09 12.61
N PRO A 119 -14.52 11.65 13.76
CA PRO A 119 -14.69 10.23 14.08
C PRO A 119 -15.43 9.45 13.00
N HIS A 120 -16.40 10.06 12.32
CA HIS A 120 -17.29 9.42 11.35
C HIS A 120 -16.89 9.72 9.90
N SER A 121 -15.59 9.83 9.64
CA SER A 121 -15.03 10.16 8.32
C SER A 121 -14.33 9.00 7.61
N ALA A 122 -14.33 7.80 8.19
CA ALA A 122 -13.73 6.62 7.58
C ALA A 122 -14.42 6.28 6.25
N THR A 123 -13.63 6.04 5.19
CA THR A 123 -14.13 5.66 3.86
C THR A 123 -13.49 4.36 3.39
N ALA A 124 -12.47 4.40 2.51
CA ALA A 124 -11.82 3.22 1.93
C ALA A 124 -10.48 2.88 2.59
N GLN A 125 -9.77 3.88 3.12
CA GLN A 125 -8.43 3.69 3.65
C GLN A 125 -8.44 2.86 4.93
N PHE A 126 -7.47 1.95 5.03
CA PHE A 126 -7.27 1.07 6.18
C PHE A 126 -5.80 1.03 6.56
N PHE A 127 -5.50 0.54 7.75
CA PHE A 127 -4.15 0.21 8.16
C PHE A 127 -4.08 -1.14 8.85
N ILE A 128 -2.92 -1.79 8.77
CA ILE A 128 -2.59 -3.01 9.51
C ILE A 128 -1.61 -2.62 10.62
N ASN A 129 -1.97 -2.94 11.85
CA ASN A 129 -1.12 -2.73 13.02
C ASN A 129 0.08 -3.69 12.97
N VAL A 130 1.29 -3.15 13.08
CA VAL A 130 2.52 -3.97 13.14
C VAL A 130 3.10 -4.02 14.55
N GLU A 131 2.58 -3.24 15.48
CA GLU A 131 2.87 -3.31 16.91
C GLU A 131 1.56 -3.22 17.68
N ASP A 132 1.62 -3.45 18.99
CA ASP A 132 0.49 -3.19 19.87
C ASP A 132 0.34 -1.68 20.09
N ASN A 133 -0.69 -1.11 19.46
CA ASN A 133 -0.97 0.32 19.42
C ASN A 133 -2.16 0.73 20.28
N THR A 134 -2.55 -0.12 21.23
CA THR A 134 -3.71 0.06 22.09
C THR A 134 -3.68 1.42 22.81
N MET A 135 -2.53 1.79 23.36
CA MET A 135 -2.31 3.07 24.06
C MET A 135 -2.26 4.31 23.14
N LYS A 136 -2.36 4.13 21.82
CA LYS A 136 -2.29 5.23 20.82
C LYS A 136 -3.56 5.33 19.98
N LEU A 137 -4.25 4.21 19.75
CA LEU A 137 -5.32 4.09 18.76
C LEU A 137 -6.65 3.62 19.34
N ASP A 138 -6.67 3.03 20.54
CA ASP A 138 -7.93 2.63 21.15
C ASP A 138 -8.66 3.85 21.72
N PRO A 139 -10.02 3.83 21.79
CA PRO A 139 -10.80 4.99 22.21
C PRO A 139 -10.40 5.54 23.59
N ALA A 140 -10.07 4.64 24.53
CA ALA A 140 -9.72 5.00 25.91
C ALA A 140 -8.40 5.79 26.05
N PHE A 141 -7.52 5.74 25.04
CA PHE A 141 -6.16 6.28 25.12
C PHE A 141 -5.81 7.24 23.97
N SER A 142 -6.79 7.59 23.13
CA SER A 142 -6.60 8.46 21.96
C SER A 142 -7.44 9.74 22.07
N ASP A 143 -8.27 10.06 21.08
CA ASP A 143 -9.15 11.23 21.03
C ASP A 143 -10.54 10.98 21.63
N GLY A 144 -10.70 9.89 22.39
CA GLY A 144 -11.99 9.43 22.92
C GLY A 144 -12.81 8.61 21.92
N HIS A 145 -12.41 8.59 20.63
CA HIS A 145 -13.14 7.89 19.58
C HIS A 145 -12.37 6.71 18.99
N GLY A 146 -11.03 6.76 18.95
CA GLY A 146 -10.18 5.66 18.49
C GLY A 146 -10.41 5.25 17.03
N TYR A 147 -9.87 4.10 16.66
CA TYR A 147 -9.90 3.57 15.29
C TYR A 147 -10.55 2.18 15.28
N ALA A 148 -11.55 2.00 14.42
CA ALA A 148 -12.36 0.79 14.39
C ALA A 148 -11.58 -0.40 13.81
N VAL A 149 -11.18 -1.33 14.69
CA VAL A 149 -10.69 -2.64 14.29
C VAL A 149 -11.86 -3.47 13.79
N PHE A 150 -11.67 -4.15 12.65
CA PHE A 150 -12.73 -4.91 11.99
C PHE A 150 -12.26 -6.27 11.45
N GLY A 151 -11.04 -6.69 11.78
CA GLY A 151 -10.48 -7.97 11.36
C GLY A 151 -9.05 -8.19 11.84
N LYS A 152 -8.44 -9.29 11.42
CA LYS A 152 -7.05 -9.66 11.73
C LYS A 152 -6.41 -10.43 10.59
N VAL A 153 -5.11 -10.20 10.39
CA VAL A 153 -4.29 -11.00 9.48
C VAL A 153 -4.14 -12.40 10.06
N ILE A 154 -4.60 -13.41 9.31
CA ILE A 154 -4.51 -14.83 9.67
C ILE A 154 -3.36 -15.54 8.93
N GLU A 155 -2.96 -15.03 7.76
CA GLU A 155 -1.78 -15.49 7.00
C GLU A 155 -1.09 -14.31 6.33
N GLY A 156 0.24 -14.35 6.18
CA GLY A 156 0.99 -13.30 5.48
C GLY A 156 1.54 -12.17 6.36
N MET A 157 1.62 -12.36 7.69
CA MET A 157 2.31 -11.38 8.56
C MET A 157 3.78 -11.16 8.20
N ASN A 158 4.46 -12.18 7.66
CA ASN A 158 5.80 -12.02 7.09
C ASN A 158 5.84 -11.05 5.88
N VAL A 159 4.76 -10.97 5.09
CA VAL A 159 4.62 -9.99 4.01
C VAL A 159 4.44 -8.60 4.62
N VAL A 160 3.56 -8.46 5.61
CA VAL A 160 3.37 -7.22 6.39
C VAL A 160 4.70 -6.72 6.99
N ASP A 161 5.50 -7.62 7.57
CA ASP A 161 6.81 -7.31 8.14
C ASP A 161 7.83 -6.85 7.07
N ARG A 162 7.79 -7.43 5.87
CA ARG A 162 8.62 -6.95 4.76
C ARG A 162 8.20 -5.56 4.28
N ILE A 163 6.89 -5.28 4.26
CA ILE A 163 6.37 -3.95 3.92
C ILE A 163 6.85 -2.94 4.96
N ARG A 164 6.69 -3.21 6.26
CA ARG A 164 7.05 -2.25 7.32
C ARG A 164 8.54 -1.94 7.39
N ALA A 165 9.39 -2.87 6.94
CA ALA A 165 10.84 -2.68 6.84
C ALA A 165 11.28 -1.91 5.58
N SER A 166 10.35 -1.53 4.69
CA SER A 166 10.68 -0.80 3.47
C SER A 166 11.21 0.60 3.78
N PRO A 167 12.30 1.05 3.13
CA PRO A 167 12.76 2.43 3.26
C PRO A 167 11.66 3.42 2.84
N THR A 168 11.52 4.49 3.62
CA THR A 168 10.53 5.54 3.37
C THR A 168 11.15 6.91 3.26
N PHE A 169 10.44 7.85 2.63
CA PHE A 169 10.79 9.25 2.58
C PHE A 169 9.54 10.14 2.73
N SER A 170 9.73 11.43 2.98
CA SER A 170 8.63 12.40 3.00
C SER A 170 8.61 13.17 1.70
N LYS A 171 7.53 13.03 0.90
CA LYS A 171 7.35 13.76 -0.36
C LYS A 171 6.65 15.11 -0.16
N SER A 172 5.75 15.20 0.80
CA SER A 172 4.96 16.40 1.12
C SER A 172 4.36 16.30 2.52
N GLN A 173 3.62 17.32 2.94
CA GLN A 173 2.91 17.31 4.23
C GLN A 173 1.91 16.16 4.35
N ILE A 174 1.26 15.77 3.25
CA ILE A 174 0.27 14.67 3.22
C ILE A 174 0.90 13.29 2.99
N PHE A 175 2.07 13.23 2.36
CA PHE A 175 2.79 11.98 2.07
C PHE A 175 4.10 11.91 2.86
N GLN A 176 3.95 11.71 4.16
CA GLN A 176 5.05 11.42 5.08
C GLN A 176 5.22 9.91 5.22
N ASN A 177 6.46 9.43 5.33
CA ASN A 177 6.77 7.99 5.43
C ASN A 177 6.23 7.17 4.25
N LEU A 178 6.36 7.73 3.04
CA LEU A 178 5.99 7.10 1.79
C LEU A 178 7.07 6.10 1.39
N PRO A 179 6.75 4.85 1.04
CA PRO A 179 7.74 3.88 0.55
C PRO A 179 8.51 4.39 -0.68
N VAL A 180 9.83 4.18 -0.68
CA VAL A 180 10.72 4.54 -1.80
C VAL A 180 10.34 3.76 -3.07
N GLN A 181 10.01 2.48 -2.91
CA GLN A 181 9.37 1.66 -3.94
C GLN A 181 7.89 1.51 -3.60
N ASP A 182 7.02 1.64 -4.60
CA ASP A 182 5.58 1.46 -4.43
C ASP A 182 5.28 0.04 -3.96
N VAL A 183 4.59 -0.08 -2.84
CA VAL A 183 4.02 -1.33 -2.35
C VAL A 183 2.56 -1.34 -2.78
N ILE A 184 2.25 -2.14 -3.79
CA ILE A 184 0.99 -2.12 -4.54
C ILE A 184 0.11 -3.28 -4.08
N ILE A 185 -1.15 -3.00 -3.78
CA ILE A 185 -2.22 -3.99 -3.71
C ILE A 185 -2.62 -4.29 -5.15
N LYS A 186 -2.02 -5.32 -5.73
CA LYS A 186 -2.27 -5.71 -7.12
C LYS A 186 -3.73 -6.12 -7.30
N SER A 187 -4.24 -6.93 -6.37
CA SER A 187 -5.64 -7.31 -6.32
C SER A 187 -6.12 -7.49 -4.87
N ALA A 188 -7.39 -7.19 -4.63
CA ALA A 188 -8.11 -7.59 -3.43
C ALA A 188 -9.32 -8.46 -3.81
N ARG A 189 -9.52 -9.58 -3.11
CA ARG A 189 -10.63 -10.50 -3.38
C ARG A 189 -11.08 -11.21 -2.12
N ARG A 190 -12.34 -11.64 -2.08
CA ARG A 190 -12.81 -12.60 -1.08
C ARG A 190 -12.18 -13.97 -1.34
N ASP A 191 -11.88 -14.70 -0.27
CA ASP A 191 -11.50 -16.11 -0.36
C ASP A 191 -12.77 -16.97 -0.51
N THR A 192 -12.97 -17.50 -1.71
CA THR A 192 -14.15 -18.32 -2.04
C THR A 192 -14.08 -19.74 -1.48
N SER A 193 -12.95 -20.13 -0.86
CA SER A 193 -12.86 -21.42 -0.17
C SER A 193 -13.49 -21.38 1.23
N VAL A 194 -13.75 -20.19 1.77
CA VAL A 194 -14.43 -20.01 3.05
C VAL A 194 -15.94 -20.21 2.88
N PRO A 195 -16.57 -21.14 3.63
CA PRO A 195 -18.00 -21.41 3.52
C PRO A 195 -18.87 -20.21 3.90
N ASP A 196 -20.06 -20.13 3.28
CA ASP A 196 -21.09 -19.17 3.69
C ASP A 196 -21.47 -19.36 5.16
N GLY A 197 -21.56 -18.26 5.90
CA GLY A 197 -21.85 -18.25 7.34
C GLY A 197 -20.60 -18.32 8.25
N ALA A 198 -19.41 -18.60 7.71
CA ALA A 198 -18.15 -18.38 8.42
C ALA A 198 -17.73 -16.90 8.36
N ALA A 199 -16.76 -16.52 9.19
CA ALA A 199 -16.16 -15.18 9.15
C ALA A 199 -15.56 -14.93 7.75
N PRO A 200 -15.91 -13.83 7.07
CA PRO A 200 -15.40 -13.56 5.73
C PRO A 200 -13.88 -13.39 5.72
N VAL A 201 -13.20 -13.96 4.73
CA VAL A 201 -11.76 -13.77 4.52
C VAL A 201 -11.51 -13.00 3.23
N VAL A 202 -10.60 -12.03 3.29
CA VAL A 202 -10.11 -11.26 2.14
C VAL A 202 -8.63 -11.52 1.93
N ILE A 203 -8.24 -11.72 0.68
CA ILE A 203 -6.86 -11.91 0.24
C ILE A 203 -6.40 -10.65 -0.50
N LEU A 204 -5.31 -10.06 -0.03
CA LEU A 204 -4.59 -9.00 -0.72
C LEU A 204 -3.35 -9.59 -1.40
N GLU A 205 -3.26 -9.50 -2.73
CA GLU A 205 -2.04 -9.84 -3.47
C GLU A 205 -1.14 -8.61 -3.56
N ILE A 206 0.06 -8.71 -2.99
CA ILE A 206 0.98 -7.58 -2.86
C ILE A 206 2.17 -7.73 -3.81
N GLU A 207 2.48 -6.65 -4.51
CA GLU A 207 3.66 -6.49 -5.35
C GLU A 207 4.44 -5.24 -4.95
N GLN A 208 5.73 -5.23 -5.22
CA GLN A 208 6.58 -4.06 -5.07
C GLN A 208 7.09 -3.64 -6.45
N ALA A 209 6.99 -2.35 -6.73
CA ALA A 209 7.44 -1.78 -7.97
C ALA A 209 8.24 -0.50 -7.71
N PRO A 210 9.25 -0.23 -8.54
CA PRO A 210 9.96 1.05 -8.54
C PRO A 210 8.98 2.18 -8.79
N ARG A 211 9.05 3.20 -7.95
CA ARG A 211 8.18 4.36 -8.06
C ARG A 211 8.53 5.13 -9.34
N LYS A 212 7.54 5.37 -10.19
CA LYS A 212 7.73 6.22 -11.38
C LYS A 212 8.11 7.62 -10.89
N ARG A 213 9.29 8.11 -11.29
CA ARG A 213 9.70 9.49 -11.02
C ARG A 213 8.71 10.41 -11.74
N SER A 214 8.00 11.23 -10.97
CA SER A 214 7.21 12.36 -11.46
C SER A 214 8.16 13.50 -11.83
#